data_AF-A0A943L5A6-F1
#
_entry.id   AF-A0A943L5A6-F1
#
_cell.length_a   1.000
_cell.length_b   1.000
_cell.length_c   1.000
_cell.angle_alpha   90.00
_cell.angle_beta   90.00
_cell.angle_gamma   90.00
#
_symmetry.space_group_name_H-M   'P 1'
#
loop_
_entity.id
_entity.type
_entity.pdbx_description
1 polymer ?
#
loop_
_entity_poly.entity_id
_entity_poly.type
_entity_poly.pdbx_seq_one_letter_code
_entity_poly.pdbx_strand_id
1 'polypeptide(L)'
;MEKIRLLSGIFKDSESKGKEYLLYLDADRLLAPCYEAIGLKHKHNRYGGWEEREISGHSLGHYLSALSYMYVATEEEEIKEKLNYAISELGYLQDIEGSGYVSGFKKNCFNKVFSKEFKVTRFELGDSWVPWYSIHKIYAGLLDAYKLTNNEKALKILINLSNWAKRGLDNLTEEEFDKMLYCEHGGMCEVMGELYEITKNEDYLNLAI
;
A
#
# COMPACT_ATOMS: atom_id res chain seq x y z
N MET A 1 -4.34 -23.88 -0.49
CA MET A 1 -2.92 -24.14 -0.22
C MET A 1 -2.82 -25.00 1.03
N GLU A 2 -1.98 -26.03 1.02
CA GLU A 2 -1.69 -26.82 2.23
C GLU A 2 -1.00 -25.92 3.27
N LYS A 3 -1.38 -26.05 4.56
CA LYS A 3 -0.78 -25.27 5.64
C LYS A 3 0.59 -25.87 5.98
N ILE A 4 1.66 -25.22 5.54
CA ILE A 4 3.03 -25.60 5.88
C ILE A 4 3.39 -24.98 7.23
N ARG A 5 3.84 -25.80 8.19
CA ARG A 5 4.31 -25.36 9.50
C ARG A 5 5.80 -25.63 9.64
N LEU A 6 6.55 -24.60 10.01
CA LEU A 6 7.98 -24.73 10.28
C LEU A 6 8.21 -25.52 11.57
N LEU A 7 9.08 -26.53 11.49
CA LEU A 7 9.59 -27.25 12.65
C LEU A 7 10.76 -26.49 13.29
N SER A 8 11.20 -26.93 14.46
CA SER A 8 12.35 -26.36 15.16
C SER A 8 13.59 -26.27 14.26
N GLY A 9 14.24 -25.10 14.25
CA GLY A 9 15.43 -24.83 13.45
C GLY A 9 15.53 -23.35 13.08
N ILE A 10 16.58 -22.98 12.34
CA ILE A 10 16.92 -21.58 12.05
C ILE A 10 15.78 -20.79 11.39
N PHE A 11 14.97 -21.42 10.54
CA PHE A 11 13.83 -20.76 9.89
C PHE A 11 12.69 -20.46 10.88
N LYS A 12 12.44 -21.35 11.84
CA LYS A 12 11.45 -21.11 12.91
C LYS A 12 11.93 -20.04 13.88
N ASP A 13 13.23 -19.98 14.16
CA ASP A 13 13.83 -18.92 14.97
C ASP A 13 13.70 -17.55 14.26
N SER A 14 13.95 -17.52 12.95
CA SER A 14 13.77 -16.33 12.11
C SER A 14 12.29 -15.88 12.05
N GLU A 15 11.35 -16.81 11.88
CA GLU A 15 9.91 -16.51 11.93
C GLU A 15 9.52 -15.91 13.28
N SER A 16 10.00 -16.50 14.37
CA SER A 16 9.71 -16.04 15.73
C SER A 16 10.26 -14.64 15.97
N LYS A 17 11.48 -14.35 15.52
CA LYS A 17 12.08 -13.01 15.60
C LYS A 17 11.32 -11.98 14.75
N GLY A 18 10.91 -12.37 13.55
CA GLY A 18 10.06 -11.54 12.69
C GLY A 18 8.73 -11.21 13.35
N LYS A 19 8.08 -12.21 13.97
CA LYS A 19 6.83 -12.03 14.72
C LYS A 19 6.99 -11.04 15.87
N GLU A 20 8.04 -11.22 16.70
CA GLU A 20 8.35 -10.28 17.78
C GLU A 20 8.52 -8.84 17.28
N TYR A 21 9.22 -8.66 16.15
CA TYR A 21 9.41 -7.35 15.55
C TYR A 21 8.08 -6.73 15.06
N LEU A 22 7.23 -7.53 14.40
CA LEU A 22 5.90 -7.06 13.96
C LEU A 22 5.01 -6.65 15.13
N LEU A 23 5.04 -7.39 16.24
CA LEU A 23 4.27 -7.04 17.43
C LEU A 23 4.81 -5.79 18.13
N TYR A 24 6.13 -5.62 18.12
CA TYR A 24 6.81 -4.43 18.66
C TYR A 24 6.45 -3.15 17.91
N LEU A 25 6.24 -3.21 16.59
CA LEU A 25 5.86 -2.04 15.80
C LEU A 25 4.49 -1.50 16.22
N ASP A 26 4.48 -0.20 16.54
CA ASP A 26 3.28 0.59 16.74
C ASP A 26 2.62 0.96 15.39
N ALA A 27 1.40 0.44 15.17
CA ALA A 27 0.63 0.70 13.96
C ALA A 27 0.19 2.17 13.84
N ASP A 28 -0.10 2.86 14.93
CA ASP A 28 -0.53 4.27 14.89
C ASP A 28 0.57 5.19 14.39
N ARG A 29 1.83 4.85 14.68
CA ARG A 29 2.99 5.58 14.14
C ARG A 29 3.20 5.33 12.65
N LEU A 30 2.88 4.14 12.15
CA LEU A 30 2.90 3.83 10.72
C LEU A 30 1.73 4.48 9.97
N LEU A 31 0.59 4.65 10.64
CA LEU A 31 -0.61 5.29 10.10
C LEU A 31 -0.56 6.83 10.16
N ALA A 32 0.28 7.40 11.04
CA ALA A 32 0.37 8.85 11.21
C ALA A 32 0.56 9.64 9.90
N PRO A 33 1.45 9.23 8.97
CA PRO A 33 1.56 9.89 7.68
C PRO A 33 0.26 9.88 6.85
N CYS A 34 -0.57 8.84 6.97
CA CYS A 34 -1.86 8.76 6.28
C CYS A 34 -2.89 9.74 6.83
N TYR A 35 -2.91 9.95 8.15
CA TYR A 35 -3.72 11.00 8.78
C TYR A 35 -3.29 12.38 8.28
N GLU A 36 -1.98 12.65 8.28
CA GLU A 36 -1.41 13.93 7.85
C GLU A 36 -1.65 14.22 6.37
N ALA A 37 -1.62 13.19 5.52
CA ALA A 37 -1.87 13.29 4.09
C ALA A 37 -3.25 13.89 3.76
N ILE A 38 -4.23 13.72 4.65
CA ILE A 38 -5.58 14.26 4.49
C ILE A 38 -5.90 15.37 5.50
N GLY A 39 -4.90 15.87 6.23
CA GLY A 39 -5.03 16.99 7.17
C GLY A 39 -5.72 16.64 8.49
N LEU A 40 -5.80 15.36 8.86
CA LEU A 40 -6.33 14.93 10.15
C LEU A 40 -5.21 14.82 11.21
N LYS A 41 -5.61 14.90 12.47
CA LYS A 41 -4.72 14.70 13.61
C LYS A 41 -4.42 13.21 13.80
N HIS A 42 -3.17 12.82 13.72
CA HIS A 42 -2.72 11.46 14.01
C HIS A 42 -2.79 11.12 15.50
N LYS A 43 -2.91 9.83 15.83
CA LYS A 43 -2.98 9.33 17.22
C LYS A 43 -1.62 9.39 17.90
N HIS A 44 -0.58 8.89 17.24
CA HIS A 44 0.81 8.93 17.70
C HIS A 44 1.71 9.63 16.66
N ASN A 45 2.88 10.11 17.08
CA ASN A 45 3.86 10.70 16.16
C ASN A 45 4.41 9.64 15.20
N ARG A 46 4.57 10.00 13.92
CA ARG A 46 5.18 9.13 12.91
C ARG A 46 6.55 8.59 13.34
N TYR A 47 6.97 7.49 12.71
CA TYR A 47 8.36 7.04 12.82
C TYR A 47 9.30 8.03 12.12
N GLY A 48 10.56 8.04 12.56
CA GLY A 48 11.61 8.83 11.94
C GLY A 48 12.16 8.21 10.66
N GLY A 49 13.34 8.67 10.24
CA GLY A 49 14.03 8.09 9.09
C GLY A 49 13.32 8.40 7.77
N TRP A 50 12.95 7.37 7.02
CA TRP A 50 12.28 7.55 5.73
C TRP A 50 10.79 7.85 5.88
N GLU A 51 10.16 7.49 7.00
CA GLU A 51 8.77 7.83 7.30
C GLU A 51 8.58 9.33 7.61
N GLU A 52 9.64 10.11 7.81
CA GLU A 52 9.63 11.58 7.90
C GLU A 52 9.87 12.28 6.55
N ARG A 53 10.00 11.52 5.46
CA ARG A 53 10.29 12.03 4.10
C ARG A 53 9.13 11.77 3.16
N GLU A 54 9.28 12.18 1.90
CA GLU A 54 8.25 12.07 0.85
C GLU A 54 7.87 10.64 0.46
N ILE A 55 8.65 9.64 0.91
CA ILE A 55 8.39 8.20 0.72
C ILE A 55 7.49 7.62 1.83
N SER A 56 6.98 8.43 2.77
CA SER A 56 6.22 7.97 3.92
C SER A 56 4.98 7.14 3.56
N GLY A 57 4.63 6.19 4.43
CA GLY A 57 3.60 5.18 4.20
C GLY A 57 4.10 3.93 3.47
N HIS A 58 5.31 3.93 2.90
CA HIS A 58 5.87 2.73 2.29
C HIS A 58 6.06 1.59 3.31
N SER A 59 6.47 1.91 4.55
CA SER A 59 6.64 0.92 5.61
C SER A 59 5.30 0.33 6.06
N LEU A 60 4.24 1.14 6.08
CA LEU A 60 2.88 0.66 6.37
C LEU A 60 2.45 -0.41 5.37
N GLY A 61 2.67 -0.18 4.08
CA GLY A 61 2.37 -1.17 3.04
C GLY A 61 3.09 -2.50 3.27
N HIS A 62 4.41 -2.45 3.50
CA HIS A 62 5.19 -3.65 3.84
C HIS A 62 4.72 -4.34 5.14
N TYR A 63 4.33 -3.55 6.13
CA TYR A 63 3.82 -4.05 7.40
C TYR A 63 2.51 -4.84 7.22
N LEU A 64 1.60 -4.38 6.36
CA LEU A 64 0.37 -5.12 6.03
C LEU A 64 0.67 -6.49 5.38
N SER A 65 1.56 -6.52 4.39
CA SER A 65 2.02 -7.78 3.78
C SER A 65 2.63 -8.71 4.83
N ALA A 66 3.56 -8.19 5.65
CA ALA A 66 4.26 -8.99 6.65
C ALA A 66 3.31 -9.58 7.70
N LEU A 67 2.34 -8.79 8.19
CA LEU A 67 1.30 -9.30 9.10
C LEU A 67 0.43 -10.38 8.43
N SER A 68 0.05 -10.19 7.17
CA SER A 68 -0.78 -11.15 6.42
C SER A 68 -0.08 -12.51 6.26
N TYR A 69 1.20 -12.49 5.83
CA TYR A 69 2.01 -13.71 5.74
C TYR A 69 2.27 -14.33 7.11
N MET A 70 2.58 -13.53 8.13
CA MET A 70 2.82 -14.02 9.48
C MET A 70 1.57 -14.70 10.07
N TYR A 71 0.37 -14.13 9.84
CA TYR A 71 -0.87 -14.76 10.30
C TYR A 71 -1.12 -16.11 9.63
N VAL A 72 -0.93 -16.23 8.32
CA VAL A 72 -1.08 -17.53 7.64
C VAL A 72 -0.06 -18.56 8.15
N ALA A 73 1.17 -18.12 8.42
CA ALA A 73 2.26 -18.97 8.91
C ALA A 73 2.06 -19.45 10.34
N THR A 74 1.44 -18.64 11.21
CA THR A 74 1.42 -18.89 12.66
C THR A 74 0.02 -19.04 13.28
N GLU A 75 -1.02 -18.50 12.64
CA GLU A 75 -2.39 -18.39 13.17
C GLU A 75 -2.51 -17.60 14.48
N GLU A 76 -1.54 -16.72 14.76
CA GLU A 76 -1.52 -15.90 15.97
C GLU A 76 -2.55 -14.76 15.86
N GLU A 77 -3.53 -14.73 16.76
CA GLU A 77 -4.66 -13.80 16.66
C GLU A 77 -4.23 -12.34 16.85
N GLU A 78 -3.23 -12.06 17.69
CA GLU A 78 -2.71 -10.70 17.90
C GLU A 78 -2.15 -10.08 16.59
N ILE A 79 -1.55 -10.90 15.73
CA ILE A 79 -1.08 -10.47 14.40
C ILE A 79 -2.28 -10.08 13.53
N LYS A 80 -3.35 -10.87 13.57
CA LYS A 80 -4.59 -10.60 12.83
C LYS A 80 -5.29 -9.35 13.33
N GLU A 81 -5.31 -9.13 14.65
CA GLU A 81 -5.89 -7.93 15.27
C GLU A 81 -5.15 -6.67 14.81
N LYS A 82 -3.81 -6.68 14.83
CA LYS A 82 -2.99 -5.58 14.29
C LYS A 82 -3.24 -5.32 12.80
N LEU A 83 -3.37 -6.38 12.00
CA LEU A 83 -3.68 -6.28 10.57
C LEU A 83 -5.05 -5.62 10.34
N ASN A 84 -6.08 -6.14 11.00
CA ASN A 84 -7.45 -5.66 10.91
C ASN A 84 -7.61 -4.22 11.40
N TYR A 85 -6.86 -3.85 12.44
CA TYR A 85 -6.79 -2.48 12.93
C TYR A 85 -6.24 -1.53 11.86
N ALA A 86 -5.06 -1.82 11.32
CA ALA A 86 -4.42 -0.97 10.31
C ALA A 86 -5.28 -0.82 9.04
N ILE A 87 -5.90 -1.90 8.57
CA ILE A 87 -6.83 -1.88 7.43
C ILE A 87 -8.08 -1.05 7.76
N SER A 88 -8.61 -1.15 8.98
CA SER A 88 -9.80 -0.38 9.37
C SER A 88 -9.51 1.12 9.44
N GLU A 89 -8.33 1.50 9.90
CA GLU A 89 -7.87 2.89 9.93
C GLU A 89 -7.65 3.43 8.51
N LEU A 90 -7.01 2.66 7.62
CA LEU A 90 -6.88 3.04 6.21
C LEU A 90 -8.25 3.23 5.54
N GLY A 91 -9.21 2.35 5.79
CA GLY A 91 -10.58 2.48 5.27
C GLY A 91 -11.27 3.72 5.78
N TYR A 92 -11.16 4.01 7.08
CA TYR A 92 -11.69 5.24 7.67
C TYR A 92 -11.10 6.51 7.03
N LEU A 93 -9.79 6.55 6.83
CA LEU A 93 -9.12 7.67 6.19
C LEU A 93 -9.52 7.82 4.71
N GLN A 94 -9.62 6.71 3.97
CA GLN A 94 -10.07 6.71 2.58
C GLN A 94 -11.51 7.20 2.44
N ASP A 95 -12.40 6.81 3.36
CA ASP A 95 -13.80 7.25 3.38
C ASP A 95 -13.92 8.76 3.66
N ILE A 96 -13.09 9.32 4.55
CA ILE A 96 -13.05 10.78 4.81
C ILE A 96 -12.47 11.54 3.62
N GLU A 97 -11.41 11.02 3.01
CA GLU A 97 -10.80 11.63 1.84
C GLU A 97 -11.77 11.68 0.64
N GLY A 98 -12.57 10.62 0.48
CA GLY A 98 -13.76 10.61 -0.37
C GLY A 98 -13.50 10.42 -1.87
N SER A 99 -12.26 10.56 -2.35
CA SER A 99 -11.92 10.32 -3.77
C SER A 99 -11.46 8.88 -4.04
N GLY A 100 -11.37 8.05 -3.00
CA GLY A 100 -10.78 6.70 -3.05
C GLY A 100 -9.28 6.69 -2.81
N TYR A 101 -8.64 7.85 -2.63
CA TYR A 101 -7.21 7.93 -2.36
C TYR A 101 -6.92 7.67 -0.88
N VAL A 102 -5.90 6.86 -0.61
CA VAL A 102 -5.28 6.73 0.71
C VAL A 102 -3.81 6.37 0.54
N SER A 103 -2.93 7.13 1.19
CA SER A 103 -1.48 6.91 1.19
C SER A 103 -0.84 7.66 2.36
N GLY A 104 0.46 7.45 2.60
CA GLY A 104 1.24 8.16 3.61
C GLY A 104 1.67 9.58 3.21
N PHE A 105 1.23 10.08 2.06
CA PHE A 105 1.57 11.42 1.55
C PHE A 105 0.39 12.01 0.78
N LYS A 106 0.37 13.34 0.61
CA LYS A 106 -0.71 14.06 -0.09
C LYS A 106 -0.70 13.73 -1.58
N LYS A 107 -1.89 13.63 -2.20
CA LYS A 107 -2.03 13.35 -3.64
C LYS A 107 -1.54 14.45 -4.60
N ASN A 108 -0.91 15.52 -4.09
CA ASN A 108 -0.49 16.68 -4.88
C ASN A 108 0.43 16.33 -6.06
N CYS A 109 1.37 15.40 -5.89
CA CYS A 109 2.24 14.94 -6.97
C CYS A 109 1.42 14.28 -8.09
N PHE A 110 0.42 13.47 -7.73
CA PHE A 110 -0.47 12.82 -8.70
C PHE A 110 -1.42 13.80 -9.37
N ASN A 111 -1.89 14.84 -8.67
CA ASN A 111 -2.67 15.90 -9.31
C ASN A 111 -1.86 16.58 -10.44
N LYS A 112 -0.56 16.85 -10.22
CA LYS A 112 0.33 17.38 -11.26
C LYS A 112 0.46 16.40 -12.43
N VAL A 113 0.69 15.12 -12.12
CA VAL A 113 0.79 14.07 -13.14
C VAL A 113 -0.48 13.98 -13.97
N PHE A 114 -1.65 13.84 -13.34
CA PHE A 114 -2.94 13.72 -14.02
C PHE A 114 -3.34 15.00 -14.80
N SER A 115 -2.79 16.15 -14.41
CA SER A 115 -2.92 17.40 -15.18
C SER A 115 -1.91 17.55 -16.33
N LYS A 116 -1.02 16.56 -16.53
CA LYS A 116 0.07 16.52 -17.53
C LYS A 116 1.21 17.52 -17.29
N GLU A 117 1.12 18.32 -16.24
CA GLU A 117 2.11 19.32 -15.84
C GLU A 117 3.11 18.75 -14.81
N PHE A 118 3.89 17.75 -15.21
CA PHE A 118 4.83 17.09 -14.31
C PHE A 118 6.26 16.96 -14.87
N LYS A 119 7.21 17.00 -13.94
CA LYS A 119 8.59 16.60 -14.14
C LYS A 119 8.78 15.18 -13.65
N VAL A 120 9.69 14.47 -14.31
CA VAL A 120 10.06 13.11 -13.96
C VAL A 120 11.58 12.95 -14.04
N THR A 121 12.14 12.29 -13.03
CA THR A 121 13.49 11.73 -13.05
C THR A 121 13.40 10.27 -12.61
N ARG A 122 14.53 9.57 -12.48
CA ARG A 122 14.53 8.17 -12.00
C ARG A 122 13.90 8.01 -10.62
N PHE A 123 13.98 9.03 -9.77
CA PHE A 123 13.53 8.98 -8.38
C PHE A 123 12.56 10.09 -8.00
N GLU A 124 12.13 10.93 -8.94
CA GLU A 124 11.22 12.03 -8.64
C GLU A 124 10.09 12.05 -9.66
N LEU A 125 8.86 12.18 -9.19
CA LEU A 125 7.66 12.31 -10.01
C LEU A 125 6.76 13.39 -9.40
N GLY A 126 6.48 14.45 -10.16
CA GLY A 126 5.57 15.50 -9.71
C GLY A 126 6.03 16.21 -8.43
N ASP A 127 7.35 16.41 -8.30
CA ASP A 127 8.03 17.00 -7.14
C ASP A 127 7.88 16.15 -5.86
N SER A 128 7.89 14.82 -5.99
CA SER A 128 7.87 13.88 -4.86
C SER A 128 8.83 12.72 -5.11
N TRP A 129 9.50 12.24 -4.06
CA TRP A 129 10.37 11.07 -4.09
C TRP A 129 9.58 9.76 -4.31
N VAL A 130 9.76 9.13 -5.49
CA VAL A 130 9.18 7.81 -5.87
C VAL A 130 7.74 7.54 -5.39
N PRO A 131 6.76 8.45 -5.64
CA PRO A 131 5.43 8.34 -5.06
C PRO A 131 4.65 7.11 -5.55
N TRP A 132 4.87 6.67 -6.80
CA TRP A 132 4.20 5.47 -7.32
C TRP A 132 4.72 4.18 -6.68
N TYR A 133 6.05 4.07 -6.46
CA TYR A 133 6.62 3.00 -5.64
C TYR A 133 6.08 3.02 -4.20
N SER A 134 5.94 4.20 -3.62
CA SER A 134 5.52 4.39 -2.22
C SER A 134 4.09 3.90 -2.02
N ILE A 135 3.17 4.39 -2.85
CA ILE A 135 1.77 3.96 -2.79
C ILE A 135 1.62 2.50 -3.21
N HIS A 136 2.43 1.99 -4.15
CA HIS A 136 2.44 0.57 -4.52
C HIS A 136 2.59 -0.36 -3.30
N LYS A 137 3.35 0.01 -2.26
CA LYS A 137 3.45 -0.84 -1.05
C LYS A 137 2.11 -1.01 -0.34
N ILE A 138 1.29 0.04 -0.30
CA ILE A 138 -0.06 -0.03 0.28
C ILE A 138 -0.96 -0.89 -0.60
N TYR A 139 -0.87 -0.74 -1.93
CA TYR A 139 -1.58 -1.61 -2.88
C TYR A 139 -1.25 -3.10 -2.65
N ALA A 140 0.04 -3.45 -2.63
CA ALA A 140 0.49 -4.81 -2.40
C ALA A 140 0.08 -5.33 -1.01
N GLY A 141 0.22 -4.52 0.04
CA GLY A 141 -0.19 -4.88 1.39
C GLY A 141 -1.69 -5.15 1.54
N LEU A 142 -2.54 -4.37 0.87
CA LEU A 142 -3.99 -4.61 0.82
C LEU A 142 -4.35 -5.86 0.01
N LEU A 143 -3.66 -6.08 -1.11
CA LEU A 143 -3.83 -7.27 -1.93
C LEU A 143 -3.46 -8.54 -1.15
N ASP A 144 -2.31 -8.54 -0.46
CA ASP A 144 -1.87 -9.66 0.37
C ASP A 144 -2.84 -9.93 1.52
N ALA A 145 -3.32 -8.89 2.19
CA ALA A 145 -4.32 -9.02 3.24
C ALA A 145 -5.59 -9.70 2.73
N TYR A 146 -6.05 -9.35 1.53
CA TYR A 146 -7.19 -10.04 0.92
C TYR A 146 -6.85 -11.49 0.55
N LYS A 147 -5.82 -11.72 -0.28
CA LYS A 147 -5.49 -13.06 -0.81
C LYS A 147 -5.16 -14.08 0.28
N LEU A 148 -4.53 -13.63 1.37
CA LEU A 148 -4.04 -14.51 2.43
C LEU A 148 -5.03 -14.68 3.58
N THR A 149 -5.88 -13.69 3.85
CA THR A 149 -6.75 -13.68 5.03
C THR A 149 -8.24 -13.52 4.74
N ASN A 150 -8.62 -13.40 3.46
CA ASN A 150 -9.97 -13.08 2.99
C ASN A 150 -10.52 -11.78 3.61
N ASN A 151 -9.66 -10.79 3.81
CA ASN A 151 -10.08 -9.50 4.36
C ASN A 151 -10.80 -8.66 3.30
N GLU A 152 -12.13 -8.77 3.25
CA GLU A 152 -12.98 -8.04 2.29
C GLU A 152 -12.87 -6.51 2.41
N LYS A 153 -12.56 -5.99 3.61
CA LYS A 153 -12.32 -4.55 3.78
C LYS A 153 -11.06 -4.12 3.04
N ALA A 154 -9.99 -4.93 3.09
CA ALA A 154 -8.77 -4.66 2.33
C ALA A 154 -9.03 -4.63 0.83
N LEU A 155 -9.79 -5.59 0.30
CA LEU A 155 -10.17 -5.62 -1.12
C LEU A 155 -10.98 -4.38 -1.50
N LYS A 156 -11.97 -3.98 -0.68
CA LYS A 156 -12.75 -2.77 -0.93
C LYS A 156 -11.87 -1.53 -1.02
N ILE A 157 -10.92 -1.36 -0.09
CA ILE A 157 -9.99 -0.23 -0.08
C ILE A 157 -9.11 -0.26 -1.34
N LEU A 158 -8.58 -1.43 -1.69
CA LEU A 158 -7.77 -1.65 -2.88
C LEU A 158 -8.52 -1.28 -4.15
N ILE A 159 -9.76 -1.75 -4.32
CA ILE A 159 -10.61 -1.42 -5.47
C ILE A 159 -10.85 0.08 -5.56
N ASN A 160 -11.18 0.74 -4.45
CA ASN A 160 -11.39 2.19 -4.44
C ASN A 160 -10.12 2.97 -4.84
N LEU A 161 -8.97 2.52 -4.36
CA LEU A 161 -7.67 3.11 -4.66
C LEU A 161 -7.29 2.88 -6.15
N SER A 162 -7.50 1.68 -6.68
CA SER A 162 -7.33 1.37 -8.10
C SER A 162 -8.26 2.18 -8.99
N ASN A 163 -9.53 2.36 -8.59
CA ASN A 163 -10.48 3.21 -9.33
C ASN A 163 -10.06 4.68 -9.31
N TRP A 164 -9.48 5.17 -8.20
CA TRP A 164 -8.90 6.51 -8.15
C TRP A 164 -7.73 6.65 -9.13
N ALA A 165 -6.82 5.68 -9.15
CA ALA A 165 -5.70 5.66 -10.09
C ALA A 165 -6.19 5.63 -11.54
N LYS A 166 -7.12 4.73 -11.87
CA LYS A 166 -7.72 4.62 -13.21
C LYS A 166 -8.27 5.95 -13.71
N ARG A 167 -9.12 6.61 -12.92
CA ARG A 167 -9.69 7.92 -13.28
C ARG A 167 -8.63 9.00 -13.53
N GLY A 168 -7.53 8.95 -12.79
CA GLY A 168 -6.42 9.89 -12.96
C GLY A 168 -5.63 9.60 -14.24
N LEU A 169 -5.27 8.33 -14.44
CA LEU A 169 -4.46 7.84 -15.55
C LEU A 169 -5.19 7.88 -16.89
N ASP A 170 -6.52 7.78 -16.91
CA ASP A 170 -7.35 7.96 -18.12
C ASP A 170 -7.21 9.34 -18.76
N ASN A 171 -6.66 10.32 -18.04
CA ASN A 171 -6.37 11.64 -18.60
C ASN A 171 -5.06 11.67 -19.39
N LEU A 172 -4.18 10.67 -19.23
CA LEU A 172 -2.86 10.62 -19.84
C LEU A 172 -2.92 9.98 -21.23
N THR A 173 -2.04 10.43 -22.13
CA THR A 173 -1.68 9.64 -23.31
C THR A 173 -0.76 8.49 -22.91
N GLU A 174 -0.60 7.51 -23.80
CA GLU A 174 0.38 6.42 -23.62
C GLU A 174 1.80 6.96 -23.40
N GLU A 175 2.22 7.97 -24.18
CA GLU A 175 3.53 8.64 -24.00
C GLU A 175 3.67 9.31 -22.63
N GLU A 176 2.61 9.93 -22.12
CA GLU A 176 2.61 10.56 -20.79
C GLU A 176 2.64 9.52 -19.67
N PHE A 177 1.93 8.40 -19.85
CA PHE A 177 1.96 7.27 -18.92
C PHE A 177 3.35 6.63 -18.87
N ASP A 178 3.93 6.30 -20.02
CA ASP A 178 5.31 5.79 -20.13
C ASP A 178 6.33 6.75 -19.51
N LYS A 179 6.15 8.05 -19.76
CA LYS A 179 6.99 9.09 -19.16
C LYS A 179 6.89 9.08 -17.64
N MET A 180 5.70 8.95 -17.06
CA MET A 180 5.51 8.81 -15.61
C MET A 180 6.29 7.59 -15.07
N LEU A 181 6.24 6.46 -15.79
CA LEU A 181 6.90 5.21 -15.42
C LEU A 181 8.44 5.28 -15.50
N TYR A 182 9.03 6.36 -16.01
CA TYR A 182 10.48 6.58 -15.90
C TYR A 182 10.95 6.68 -14.44
N CYS A 183 10.10 7.21 -13.54
CA CYS A 183 10.35 7.17 -12.11
C CYS A 183 10.08 5.76 -11.57
N GLU A 184 10.86 5.34 -10.57
CA GLU A 184 10.65 4.07 -9.88
C GLU A 184 9.18 3.89 -9.46
N HIS A 185 8.56 2.82 -9.96
CA HIS A 185 7.13 2.53 -9.84
C HIS A 185 6.85 1.23 -9.06
N GLY A 186 7.89 0.54 -8.61
CA GLY A 186 7.75 -0.76 -7.96
C GLY A 186 7.07 -1.79 -8.87
N GLY A 187 6.22 -2.65 -8.28
CA GLY A 187 5.47 -3.70 -8.96
C GLY A 187 3.99 -3.37 -9.13
N MET A 188 3.65 -2.11 -9.46
CA MET A 188 2.24 -1.73 -9.62
C MET A 188 1.52 -2.56 -10.68
N CYS A 189 2.21 -2.92 -11.78
CA CYS A 189 1.66 -3.78 -12.82
C CYS A 189 1.23 -5.16 -12.29
N GLU A 190 2.02 -5.76 -11.39
CA GLU A 190 1.69 -7.04 -10.74
C GLU A 190 0.41 -6.92 -9.92
N VAL A 191 0.29 -5.87 -9.09
CA VAL A 191 -0.92 -5.67 -8.29
C VAL A 191 -2.16 -5.49 -9.17
N MET A 192 -2.05 -4.72 -10.25
CA MET A 192 -3.17 -4.49 -11.17
C MET A 192 -3.58 -5.77 -11.92
N GLY A 193 -2.61 -6.59 -12.35
CA GLY A 193 -2.88 -7.89 -12.98
C GLY A 193 -3.53 -8.89 -12.01
N GLU A 194 -3.06 -8.95 -10.77
CA GLU A 194 -3.68 -9.77 -9.72
C GLU A 194 -5.10 -9.29 -9.37
N LEU A 195 -5.32 -7.97 -9.33
CA LEU A 195 -6.64 -7.41 -9.09
C LEU A 195 -7.61 -7.69 -10.25
N TYR A 196 -7.12 -7.69 -11.50
CA TYR A 196 -7.88 -8.19 -12.64
C TYR A 196 -8.25 -9.66 -12.43
N GLU A 197 -7.33 -10.52 -11.99
CA GLU A 197 -7.66 -11.93 -11.76
C GLU A 197 -8.77 -12.12 -10.73
N ILE A 198 -8.79 -11.29 -9.67
CA ILE A 198 -9.81 -11.30 -8.61
C ILE A 198 -11.16 -10.74 -9.10
N THR A 199 -11.17 -9.64 -9.83
CA THR A 199 -12.39 -8.86 -10.12
C THR A 199 -12.94 -9.05 -11.53
N LYS A 200 -12.10 -9.56 -12.45
CA LYS A 200 -12.33 -9.61 -13.90
C LYS A 200 -12.67 -8.25 -14.54
N ASN A 201 -12.24 -7.15 -13.91
CA ASN A 201 -12.38 -5.82 -14.47
C ASN A 201 -11.20 -5.49 -15.40
N GLU A 202 -11.48 -5.41 -16.70
CA GLU A 202 -10.52 -5.10 -17.77
C GLU A 202 -9.77 -3.77 -17.57
N ASP A 203 -10.37 -2.81 -16.86
CA ASP A 203 -9.68 -1.55 -16.53
C ASP A 203 -8.37 -1.80 -15.77
N TYR A 204 -8.33 -2.81 -14.90
CA TYR A 204 -7.12 -3.13 -14.14
C TYR A 204 -6.09 -3.89 -14.99
N LEU A 205 -6.55 -4.72 -15.94
CA LEU A 205 -5.63 -5.35 -16.90
C LEU A 205 -4.97 -4.30 -17.78
N ASN A 206 -5.73 -3.33 -18.27
CA ASN A 206 -5.21 -2.23 -19.08
C ASN A 206 -4.21 -1.35 -18.32
N LEU A 207 -4.35 -1.21 -17.00
CA LEU A 207 -3.35 -0.51 -16.17
C LEU A 207 -2.09 -1.35 -15.87
N ALA A 208 -2.16 -2.66 -16.09
CA ALA A 208 -1.04 -3.57 -15.83
C ALA A 208 -0.10 -3.73 -17.03
N ILE A 209 -0.58 -3.40 -18.24
CA ILE A 209 0.12 -3.61 -19.52
C ILE A 209 0.71 -2.31 -20.08
#